data_AF-A0A2V2SGV5-F1
#
_entry.id   AF-A0A2V2SGV5-F1
#
_cell.length_a   1.000
_cell.length_b   1.000
_cell.length_c   1.000
_cell.angle_alpha   90.00
_cell.angle_beta   90.00
_cell.angle_gamma   90.00
#
_symmetry.space_group_name_H-M   'P 1'
#
loop_
_entity.id
_entity.type
_entity.pdbx_description
1 polymer ?
#
loop_
_entity_poly.entity_id
_entity_poly.type
_entity_poly.pdbx_seq_one_letter_code
_entity_poly.pdbx_strand_id
1 'polypeptide(L)'
;MEIALESSDVISRWQSRLLGNFNQAVEEWSAFVPALTRWEDEHLLDSPAAELLADHKTTIKRLIAFGKFIALGTEQPDFPDRRLAESVASTLLILEDKLRLWHGPPMSKADSDRILAACFPDEP
;
A
#
# COMPACT_ATOMS: atom_id res chain seq x y z
N MET A 1 -13.03 -31.72 36.02
CA MET A 1 -13.62 -31.61 34.67
C MET A 1 -12.57 -30.98 33.78
N GLU A 2 -11.69 -31.81 33.23
CA GLU A 2 -10.75 -31.37 32.20
C GLU A 2 -11.55 -31.11 30.93
N ILE A 3 -11.47 -29.89 30.41
CA ILE A 3 -11.96 -29.59 29.07
C ILE A 3 -10.97 -30.26 28.12
N ALA A 4 -11.23 -31.52 27.78
CA ALA A 4 -10.44 -32.25 26.81
C ALA A 4 -10.47 -31.49 25.47
N LEU A 5 -9.30 -31.39 24.86
CA LEU A 5 -8.92 -30.62 23.67
C LEU A 5 -9.64 -30.99 22.36
N GLU A 6 -10.97 -31.11 22.34
CA GLU A 6 -11.73 -30.99 21.08
C GLU A 6 -11.80 -29.54 20.59
N SER A 7 -11.52 -28.58 21.50
CA SER A 7 -11.49 -27.14 21.21
C SER A 7 -10.36 -26.71 20.28
N SER A 8 -9.25 -27.45 20.24
CA SER A 8 -8.09 -27.13 19.39
C SER A 8 -8.46 -27.19 17.91
N ASP A 9 -9.22 -28.20 17.48
CA ASP A 9 -9.60 -28.38 16.07
C ASP A 9 -10.59 -27.29 15.60
N VAL A 10 -11.52 -26.88 16.48
CA VAL A 10 -12.43 -25.76 16.19
C VAL A 10 -11.66 -24.45 16.09
N ILE A 11 -10.75 -24.17 17.04
CA ILE A 11 -9.94 -22.94 17.05
C ILE A 11 -9.03 -22.91 15.82
N SER A 12 -8.35 -24.00 15.49
CA SER A 12 -7.47 -24.09 14.32
C SER A 12 -8.23 -23.90 13.00
N ARG A 13 -9.44 -24.48 12.85
CA ARG A 13 -10.29 -24.24 11.67
C ARG A 13 -10.72 -22.78 11.57
N TRP A 14 -11.10 -22.16 12.69
CA TRP A 14 -11.46 -20.75 12.74
C TRP A 14 -10.28 -19.85 12.38
N GLN A 15 -9.10 -20.10 12.95
CA GLN A 15 -7.87 -19.39 12.63
C GLN A 15 -7.51 -19.52 11.16
N SER A 16 -7.58 -20.73 10.60
CA SER A 16 -7.29 -20.98 9.19
C SER A 16 -8.25 -20.22 8.27
N ARG A 17 -9.56 -20.20 8.60
CA ARG A 17 -10.55 -19.44 7.83
C ARG A 17 -10.33 -17.93 7.94
N LEU A 18 -10.06 -17.42 9.13
CA LEU A 18 -9.79 -15.99 9.35
C LEU A 18 -8.54 -15.56 8.59
N LEU A 19 -7.47 -16.36 8.65
CA LEU A 19 -6.24 -16.09 7.91
C LEU A 19 -6.46 -16.15 6.40
N GLY A 20 -7.21 -17.14 5.90
CA GLY A 20 -7.55 -17.22 4.47
C GLY A 20 -8.33 -16.00 3.98
N ASN A 21 -9.36 -15.58 4.72
CA ASN A 21 -10.14 -14.39 4.39
C ASN A 21 -9.29 -13.10 4.48
N PHE A 22 -8.40 -13.03 5.46
CA PHE A 22 -7.49 -11.90 5.62
C PHE A 22 -6.51 -11.83 4.45
N ASN A 23 -5.89 -12.94 4.06
CA ASN A 23 -4.99 -13.02 2.91
C ASN A 23 -5.70 -12.56 1.63
N GLN A 24 -6.91 -13.05 1.38
CA GLN A 24 -7.71 -12.62 0.23
C GLN A 24 -7.97 -11.11 0.24
N ALA A 25 -8.38 -10.55 1.38
CA ALA A 25 -8.64 -9.12 1.50
C ALA A 25 -7.38 -8.27 1.24
N VAL A 26 -6.21 -8.74 1.68
CA VAL A 26 -4.92 -8.08 1.42
C VAL A 26 -4.55 -8.16 -0.06
N GLU A 27 -4.75 -9.31 -0.71
CA GLU A 27 -4.51 -9.46 -2.14
C GLU A 27 -5.41 -8.54 -2.96
N GLU A 28 -6.70 -8.47 -2.64
CA GLU A 28 -7.65 -7.55 -3.29
C GLU A 28 -7.27 -6.08 -3.07
N TRP A 29 -6.88 -5.72 -1.84
CA TRP A 29 -6.42 -4.36 -1.54
C TRP A 29 -5.13 -4.00 -2.29
N SER A 30 -4.13 -4.89 -2.32
CA SER A 30 -2.88 -4.63 -3.05
C SER A 30 -3.09 -4.51 -4.56
N ALA A 31 -4.06 -5.25 -5.12
CA ALA A 31 -4.45 -5.15 -6.53
C ALA A 31 -5.04 -3.79 -6.92
N PHE A 32 -5.44 -2.94 -5.97
CA PHE A 32 -5.83 -1.55 -6.28
C PHE A 32 -4.67 -0.69 -6.77
N VAL A 33 -3.43 -0.96 -6.37
CA VAL A 33 -2.28 -0.13 -6.77
C VAL A 33 -2.05 -0.10 -8.30
N PRO A 34 -2.01 -1.23 -9.02
CA PRO A 34 -1.88 -1.20 -10.47
C PRO A 34 -3.12 -0.58 -11.15
N ALA A 35 -4.32 -0.81 -10.62
CA ALA A 35 -5.54 -0.17 -11.15
C ALA A 35 -5.51 1.35 -10.97
N LEU A 36 -5.06 1.82 -9.81
CA LEU A 36 -4.88 3.23 -9.50
C LEU A 36 -3.85 3.86 -10.44
N THR A 37 -2.73 3.19 -10.70
CA THR A 37 -1.70 3.69 -11.63
C THR A 37 -2.27 3.93 -13.03
N ARG A 38 -3.02 2.96 -13.57
CA ARG A 38 -3.67 3.12 -14.87
C ARG A 38 -4.65 4.30 -14.88
N TRP A 39 -5.44 4.41 -13.81
CA TRP A 39 -6.38 5.51 -13.66
C TRP A 39 -5.65 6.88 -13.58
N GLU A 40 -4.55 6.96 -12.85
CA GLU A 40 -3.70 8.16 -12.74
C GLU A 40 -3.18 8.58 -14.12
N ASP A 41 -2.67 7.64 -14.92
CA ASP A 41 -2.18 7.90 -16.27
C ASP A 41 -3.29 8.45 -17.19
N GLU A 42 -4.50 7.89 -17.10
CA GLU A 42 -5.64 8.29 -17.92
C GLU A 42 -6.22 9.67 -17.53
N HIS A 43 -6.08 10.08 -16.27
CA HIS A 43 -6.87 11.20 -15.72
C HIS A 43 -6.05 12.36 -15.16
N LEU A 44 -4.77 12.17 -14.80
CA LEU A 44 -3.99 13.16 -14.05
C LEU A 44 -2.83 13.81 -14.82
N LEU A 45 -2.48 13.33 -16.02
CA LEU A 45 -1.33 13.85 -16.76
C LEU A 45 -1.61 15.20 -17.46
N ASP A 46 -2.77 15.37 -18.09
CA ASP A 46 -3.07 16.52 -18.97
C ASP A 46 -3.96 17.57 -18.30
N SER A 47 -3.48 18.15 -17.19
CA SER A 47 -4.19 19.20 -16.42
C SER A 47 -5.49 18.72 -15.75
N PRO A 48 -5.39 17.94 -14.65
CA PRO A 48 -6.56 17.44 -13.94
C PRO A 48 -7.33 18.56 -13.26
N ALA A 49 -8.66 18.42 -13.21
CA ALA A 49 -9.53 19.26 -12.41
C ALA A 49 -9.15 19.19 -10.92
N ALA A 50 -9.31 20.30 -10.19
CA ALA A 50 -8.94 20.38 -8.78
C ALA A 50 -9.74 19.39 -7.91
N GLU A 51 -11.02 19.18 -8.25
CA GLU A 51 -11.90 18.22 -7.60
C GLU A 51 -11.36 16.79 -7.79
N LEU A 52 -10.91 16.47 -9.00
CA LEU A 52 -10.37 15.15 -9.34
C LEU A 52 -9.08 14.84 -8.55
N LEU A 53 -8.20 15.84 -8.41
CA LEU A 53 -7.01 15.74 -7.56
C LEU A 53 -7.37 15.58 -6.08
N ALA A 54 -8.40 16.27 -5.60
CA ALA A 54 -8.84 16.16 -4.21
C ALA A 54 -9.41 14.76 -3.89
N ASP A 55 -10.22 14.21 -4.80
CA ASP A 55 -10.78 12.87 -4.70
C ASP A 55 -9.68 11.80 -4.78
N HIS A 56 -8.73 11.98 -5.69
CA HIS A 56 -7.55 11.14 -5.80
C HIS A 56 -6.74 11.12 -4.48
N LYS A 57 -6.44 12.30 -3.92
CA LYS A 57 -5.72 12.44 -2.65
C LYS A 57 -6.44 11.73 -1.51
N THR A 58 -7.76 11.89 -1.44
CA THR A 58 -8.60 11.25 -0.42
C THR A 58 -8.59 9.74 -0.55
N THR A 59 -8.65 9.23 -1.78
CA THR A 59 -8.59 7.80 -2.08
C THR A 59 -7.26 7.19 -1.65
N ILE A 60 -6.13 7.78 -2.04
CA ILE A 60 -4.80 7.29 -1.60
C ILE A 60 -4.69 7.29 -0.08
N LYS A 61 -5.10 8.38 0.59
CA LYS A 61 -5.03 8.46 2.06
C LYS A 61 -5.86 7.35 2.74
N ARG A 62 -7.04 7.01 2.20
CA ARG A 62 -7.86 5.91 2.70
C ARG A 62 -7.19 4.56 2.50
N LEU A 63 -6.59 4.32 1.34
CA LEU A 63 -5.84 3.10 1.05
C LEU A 63 -4.63 2.94 1.99
N ILE A 64 -3.89 4.03 2.26
CA ILE A 64 -2.79 4.02 3.23
C ILE A 64 -3.30 3.74 4.64
N ALA A 65 -4.37 4.39 5.07
CA ALA A 65 -4.93 4.18 6.40
C ALA A 65 -5.36 2.71 6.60
N PHE A 66 -5.99 2.12 5.58
CA PHE A 66 -6.35 0.70 5.61
C PHE A 66 -5.12 -0.22 5.58
N GLY A 67 -4.12 0.08 4.75
CA GLY A 67 -2.85 -0.65 4.73
C GLY A 67 -2.13 -0.61 6.08
N LYS A 68 -2.14 0.53 6.77
CA LYS A 68 -1.56 0.66 8.13
C LYS A 68 -2.30 -0.20 9.14
N PHE A 69 -3.62 -0.30 9.02
CA PHE A 69 -4.42 -1.21 9.84
C PHE A 69 -4.04 -2.68 9.59
N ILE A 70 -3.87 -3.08 8.32
CA ILE A 70 -3.42 -4.43 7.95
C ILE A 70 -2.01 -4.69 8.51
N ALA A 71 -1.10 -3.73 8.39
CA ALA A 71 0.29 -3.84 8.84
C ALA A 71 0.40 -4.18 10.33
N LEU A 72 -0.47 -3.60 11.18
CA LEU A 72 -0.52 -3.93 12.61
C LEU A 72 -0.74 -5.43 12.87
N GLY A 73 -1.47 -6.11 11.98
CA GLY A 73 -1.69 -7.55 12.05
C GLY A 73 -0.51 -8.36 11.52
N THR A 74 0.10 -7.93 10.40
CA THR A 74 1.17 -8.68 9.73
C THR A 74 2.56 -8.49 10.32
N GLU A 75 2.79 -7.40 11.07
CA GLU A 75 4.07 -7.09 11.71
C GLU A 75 4.32 -7.88 13.01
N GLN A 76 3.32 -8.63 13.49
CA GLN A 76 3.49 -9.45 14.68
C GLN A 76 4.58 -10.52 14.46
N PRO A 77 5.47 -10.77 15.46
CA PRO A 77 6.56 -11.75 15.32
C PRO A 77 6.08 -13.15 14.91
N ASP A 78 4.91 -13.54 15.39
CA ASP A 78 4.31 -14.86 15.18
C ASP A 78 3.36 -14.90 13.96
N PHE A 79 3.33 -13.84 13.13
CA PHE A 79 2.51 -13.84 11.93
C PHE A 79 3.01 -14.92 10.95
N PRO A 80 2.13 -15.84 10.52
CA PRO A 80 2.55 -17.06 9.83
C PRO A 80 2.95 -16.84 8.37
N ASP A 81 2.46 -15.77 7.72
CA ASP A 81 2.65 -15.52 6.29
C ASP A 81 3.57 -14.32 6.04
N ARG A 82 4.88 -14.56 6.01
CA ARG A 82 5.88 -13.51 5.80
C ARG A 82 5.78 -12.86 4.42
N ARG A 83 5.41 -13.62 3.39
CA ARG A 83 5.20 -13.10 2.03
C ARG A 83 4.07 -12.08 2.01
N LEU A 84 2.97 -12.36 2.71
CA LEU A 84 1.87 -11.41 2.83
C LEU A 84 2.31 -10.13 3.57
N ALA A 85 3.06 -10.26 4.66
CA ALA A 85 3.59 -9.10 5.38
C ALA A 85 4.47 -8.20 4.49
N GLU A 86 5.37 -8.80 3.69
CA GLU A 86 6.20 -8.07 2.73
C GLU A 86 5.37 -7.40 1.62
N SER A 87 4.32 -8.07 1.14
CA SER A 87 3.38 -7.50 0.17
C SER A 87 2.67 -6.27 0.73
N VAL A 88 2.24 -6.32 2.00
CA VAL A 88 1.61 -5.18 2.69
C VAL A 88 2.58 -4.01 2.81
N ALA A 89 3.80 -4.26 3.28
CA ALA A 89 4.84 -3.25 3.42
C ALA A 89 5.17 -2.60 2.07
N SER A 90 5.33 -3.41 1.02
CA SER A 90 5.64 -2.92 -0.34
C SER A 90 4.49 -2.07 -0.91
N THR A 91 3.25 -2.52 -0.72
CA THR A 91 2.06 -1.80 -1.19
C THR A 91 1.91 -0.45 -0.48
N LEU A 92 2.17 -0.41 0.84
CA LEU A 92 2.17 0.83 1.61
C LEU A 92 3.22 1.83 1.10
N LEU A 93 4.45 1.37 0.86
CA LEU A 93 5.51 2.23 0.31
C LEU A 93 5.10 2.84 -1.04
N ILE A 94 4.53 2.02 -1.94
CA ILE A 94 4.07 2.52 -3.25
C ILE A 94 2.97 3.59 -3.09
N LEU A 95 2.00 3.37 -2.19
CA LEU A 95 0.93 4.36 -1.95
C LEU A 95 1.47 5.66 -1.33
N GLU A 96 2.43 5.57 -0.41
CA GLU A 96 3.07 6.74 0.19
C GLU A 96 3.89 7.52 -0.83
N ASP A 97 4.61 6.83 -1.72
CA ASP A 97 5.35 7.45 -2.81
C ASP A 97 4.43 8.07 -3.86
N LYS A 98 3.31 7.43 -4.22
CA LYS A 98 2.26 8.03 -5.07
C LYS A 98 1.66 9.29 -4.45
N LEU A 99 1.38 9.26 -3.14
CA LEU A 99 0.89 10.45 -2.43
C LEU A 99 1.91 11.60 -2.50
N ARG A 100 3.20 11.30 -2.34
CA ARG A 100 4.27 12.29 -2.44
C ARG A 100 4.44 12.80 -3.86
N LEU A 101 4.36 11.92 -4.86
CA LEU A 101 4.50 12.26 -6.28
C LEU A 101 3.42 13.26 -6.71
N TRP A 102 2.15 12.96 -6.43
CA TRP A 102 1.02 13.74 -6.92
C TRP A 102 0.64 14.91 -6.02
N HIS A 103 0.89 14.81 -4.70
CA HIS A 103 0.38 15.77 -3.72
C HIS A 103 1.44 16.29 -2.75
N GLY A 104 2.71 15.93 -2.96
CA GLY A 104 3.83 16.45 -2.20
C GLY A 104 4.17 17.90 -2.55
N PRO A 105 5.02 18.55 -1.75
CA PRO A 105 5.57 19.84 -2.11
C PRO A 105 6.33 19.72 -3.44
N PRO A 106 6.23 20.71 -4.34
CA PRO A 106 6.99 20.70 -5.58
C PRO A 106 8.48 20.65 -5.25
N MET A 107 9.22 19.82 -5.99
CA MET A 107 10.67 19.75 -5.87
C MET A 107 11.26 21.11 -6.20
N SER A 108 12.22 21.57 -5.40
CA SER A 108 12.93 22.81 -5.70
C SER A 108 13.73 22.62 -6.99
N LYS A 109 13.86 23.69 -7.80
CA LYS A 109 14.68 23.64 -9.01
C LYS A 109 16.14 23.25 -8.70
N ALA A 110 16.68 23.74 -7.59
CA ALA A 110 18.02 23.39 -7.13
C ALA A 110 18.16 21.89 -6.81
N ASP A 111 17.14 21.26 -6.22
CA ASP A 111 17.14 19.82 -5.97
C ASP A 111 17.00 19.02 -7.27
N SER A 112 16.18 19.48 -8.20
CA SER A 112 16.05 18.88 -9.53
C SER A 112 17.39 18.92 -10.28
N ASP A 113 18.02 20.09 -10.36
CA ASP A 113 19.29 20.30 -11.06
C ASP A 113 20.41 19.46 -10.43
N ARG A 114 20.43 19.33 -9.09
CA ARG A 114 21.37 18.46 -8.37
C ARG A 114 21.17 16.98 -8.70
N ILE A 115 19.92 16.51 -8.78
CA ILE A 115 19.61 15.12 -9.14
C ILE A 115 19.99 14.85 -10.59
N LEU A 116 19.64 15.77 -11.50
CA LEU A 116 19.98 15.66 -12.92
C LEU A 116 21.50 15.59 -13.12
N ALA A 117 22.28 16.48 -12.49
CA ALA A 117 23.73 16.46 -12.58
C ALA A 117 24.36 15.18 -11.97
N ALA A 118 23.72 14.57 -10.96
CA ALA A 118 24.19 13.32 -10.36
C ALA A 118 23.89 12.08 -11.22
N CYS A 119 22.76 12.09 -11.94
CA CYS A 119 22.32 10.96 -12.78
C CYS A 119 22.82 11.05 -14.23
N PHE A 120 22.99 12.27 -14.74
CA PHE A 120 23.40 12.58 -16.12
C PHE A 120 24.59 13.55 -16.12
N PRO A 121 25.78 13.13 -15.65
CA PRO A 121 26.95 14.00 -15.54
C PRO A 121 27.53 14.47 -16.88
N ASP A 122 27.11 13.87 -18.01
CA ASP A 122 27.65 14.12 -19.35
C ASP A 122 26.68 14.89 -20.29
N GLU A 123 25.54 15.37 -19.79
CA GLU A 123 24.62 16.21 -20.58
C GLU A 123 24.99 17.71 -20.42
N PRO A 124 25.13 18.47 -21.52
CA PRO A 124 25.59 19.87 -21.48
C PRO A 124 24.56 20.88 -20.94
#